data_AF-A0A6L9ZGL1-F1
#
_entry.id   AF-A0A6L9ZGL1-F1
#
_cell.length_a   1.000
_cell.length_b   1.000
_cell.length_c   1.000
_cell.angle_alpha   90.00
_cell.angle_beta   90.00
_cell.angle_gamma   90.00
#
_symmetry.space_group_name_H-M   'P 1'
#
loop_
_entity.id
_entity.type
_entity.pdbx_description
1 polymer ?
#
loop_
_entity_poly.entity_id
_entity_poly.type
_entity_poly.pdbx_seq_one_letter_code
_entity_poly.pdbx_strand_id
1 'polypeptide(L)'
;QPRIYYGELTNNYIMTSTKTQELDYPSGDDNVYNTYDGTDGVSLNSFWRRLVFAQYLKDWQMLLTGNFTPETKLLFRRNIRQRIQAIAPFLRYDADPYLVIADTSESESGVNENYLYWIVDGYTTSDRYPYADPGDNQFNYIRNSVKVVIDAYNGDVSFYIADPEDPIIQTWSKIFPNFFKSLDEMPNSLRTHLRYPIDLFNIQSERLLSYHMTDPQVFYNQEDLWRIPQEIYAGKSQPVEPYYIIMKLQKETSEEFILLHPYTPTGRNNLIGWLAGRSDGDQYGKLLLYQFPKQQLIYGPEQIEALINQDPVISQQISLWNQKGSRAVQGNLLVIPIEQSLLYVEPLYIEAEQNSLPTLVRVIVVYKNQIIMAQNLKEALDAIFNPDQSNTPIIVRPVEETSLP
;
A
#
# COMPACT_ATOMS: atom_id res chain seq x y z
N GLN A 1 20.14 2.19 -10.94
CA GLN A 1 19.70 2.34 -12.37
C GLN A 1 18.18 2.51 -12.42
N PRO A 2 17.59 3.47 -13.16
CA PRO A 2 16.16 3.78 -13.06
C PRO A 2 15.23 2.89 -13.92
N ARG A 3 15.77 1.99 -14.74
CA ARG A 3 15.01 1.26 -15.76
C ARG A 3 14.30 0.05 -15.15
N ILE A 4 13.05 -0.18 -15.57
CA ILE A 4 12.20 -1.28 -15.10
C ILE A 4 11.98 -2.26 -16.26
N TYR A 5 12.69 -3.38 -16.23
CA TYR A 5 12.45 -4.49 -17.15
C TYR A 5 11.40 -5.45 -16.59
N TYR A 6 11.27 -5.55 -15.27
CA TYR A 6 10.28 -6.38 -14.57
C TYR A 6 9.41 -5.50 -13.70
N GLY A 7 8.10 -5.50 -13.94
CA GLY A 7 7.16 -4.68 -13.19
C GLY A 7 5.72 -5.18 -13.33
N GLU A 8 4.76 -4.40 -12.84
CA GLU A 8 3.35 -4.80 -12.84
C GLU A 8 2.68 -4.69 -14.22
N LEU A 9 3.14 -3.77 -15.06
CA LEU A 9 2.56 -3.51 -16.38
C LEU A 9 3.34 -4.17 -17.53
N THR A 10 4.44 -4.87 -17.22
CA THR A 10 5.30 -5.52 -18.22
C THR A 10 4.73 -6.88 -18.64
N ASN A 11 3.57 -6.87 -19.29
CA ASN A 11 2.84 -8.10 -19.69
C ASN A 11 3.37 -8.74 -20.98
N ASN A 12 4.28 -8.06 -21.67
CA ASN A 12 4.79 -8.45 -22.99
C ASN A 12 6.19 -9.05 -22.84
N TYR A 13 6.52 -10.06 -23.64
CA TYR A 13 7.91 -10.49 -23.79
C TYR A 13 8.69 -9.45 -24.61
N ILE A 14 9.98 -9.34 -24.36
CA ILE A 14 10.89 -8.49 -25.15
C ILE A 14 12.16 -9.26 -25.46
N MET A 15 12.84 -8.81 -26.51
CA MET A 15 14.12 -9.35 -26.93
C MET A 15 15.12 -8.21 -26.83
N THR A 16 16.13 -8.41 -26.01
CA THR A 16 17.13 -7.39 -25.68
C THR A 16 18.46 -7.74 -26.31
N SER A 17 19.40 -6.78 -26.31
CA SER A 17 20.73 -6.95 -26.93
C SER A 17 20.61 -7.38 -28.39
N THR A 18 19.72 -6.72 -29.14
CA THR A 18 19.59 -6.91 -30.60
C THR A 18 20.38 -5.82 -31.34
N LYS A 19 20.43 -5.87 -32.68
CA LYS A 19 21.02 -4.79 -33.49
C LYS A 19 20.28 -3.45 -33.35
N THR A 20 19.03 -3.48 -32.88
CA THR A 20 18.23 -2.28 -32.61
C THR A 20 18.34 -1.94 -31.14
N GLN A 21 18.78 -0.71 -30.85
CA GLN A 21 18.86 -0.21 -29.49
C GLN A 21 17.47 0.18 -28.96
N GLU A 22 17.30 0.10 -27.65
CA GLU A 22 16.05 0.40 -26.98
C GLU A 22 15.98 1.90 -26.69
N LEU A 23 14.83 2.54 -26.94
CA LEU A 23 14.63 3.94 -26.57
C LEU A 23 14.55 4.05 -25.03
N ASP A 24 15.38 4.88 -24.43
CA ASP A 24 15.45 5.07 -22.98
C ASP A 24 14.59 6.28 -22.55
N TYR A 25 14.98 7.48 -22.97
CA TYR A 25 14.20 8.70 -22.76
C TYR A 25 14.50 9.75 -23.85
N PRO A 26 13.54 10.63 -24.16
CA PRO A 26 13.79 11.80 -25.01
C PRO A 26 14.59 12.85 -24.22
N SER A 27 15.62 13.41 -24.85
CA SER A 27 16.49 14.46 -24.30
C SER A 27 16.50 15.66 -25.24
N GLY A 28 15.57 16.59 -25.04
CA GLY A 28 15.38 17.72 -25.95
C GLY A 28 14.82 17.25 -27.29
N ASP A 29 15.53 17.55 -28.38
CA ASP A 29 15.19 17.08 -29.74
C ASP A 29 15.81 15.70 -30.07
N ASP A 30 16.67 15.16 -29.20
CA ASP A 30 17.36 13.88 -29.41
C ASP A 30 16.75 12.74 -28.58
N ASN A 31 16.97 11.51 -29.02
CA ASN A 31 16.58 10.30 -28.30
C ASN A 31 17.82 9.63 -27.69
N VAL A 32 17.78 9.33 -26.39
CA VAL A 32 18.79 8.52 -25.72
C VAL A 32 18.39 7.07 -25.85
N TYR A 33 19.34 6.23 -26.29
CA TYR A 33 19.13 4.80 -26.45
C TYR A 33 19.96 4.01 -25.44
N ASN A 34 19.45 2.85 -25.06
CA ASN A 34 20.08 1.92 -24.16
C ASN A 34 20.16 0.52 -24.78
N THR A 35 21.06 -0.30 -24.25
CA THR A 35 21.06 -1.74 -24.50
C THR A 35 21.05 -2.43 -23.14
N TYR A 36 20.13 -3.37 -22.95
CA TYR A 36 20.12 -4.17 -21.74
C TYR A 36 21.45 -4.91 -21.56
N ASP A 37 22.08 -4.67 -20.42
CA ASP A 37 23.33 -5.29 -19.97
C ASP A 37 23.13 -6.18 -18.73
N GLY A 38 21.87 -6.39 -18.32
CA GLY A 38 21.53 -7.22 -17.16
C GLY A 38 21.78 -8.72 -17.37
N THR A 39 21.73 -9.46 -16.27
CA THR A 39 22.14 -10.87 -16.23
C THR A 39 21.04 -11.81 -16.74
N ASP A 40 19.77 -11.49 -16.49
CA ASP A 40 18.64 -12.36 -16.79
C ASP A 40 18.32 -12.45 -18.29
N GLY A 41 17.46 -13.42 -18.61
CA GLY A 41 16.98 -13.70 -19.95
C GLY A 41 17.54 -14.98 -20.54
N VAL A 42 16.73 -15.60 -21.39
CA VAL A 42 17.12 -16.84 -22.07
C VAL A 42 17.88 -16.49 -23.33
N SER A 43 19.14 -16.90 -23.42
CA SER A 43 19.94 -16.69 -24.63
C SER A 43 19.32 -17.40 -25.83
N LEU A 44 19.10 -16.62 -26.89
CA LEU A 44 18.55 -17.05 -28.18
C LEU A 44 19.64 -17.33 -29.22
N ASN A 45 20.86 -17.68 -28.79
CA ASN A 45 21.95 -18.00 -29.71
C ASN A 45 21.69 -19.28 -30.55
N SER A 46 20.88 -20.21 -30.04
CA SER A 46 20.57 -21.49 -30.67
C SER A 46 19.26 -21.45 -31.46
N PHE A 47 19.30 -21.90 -32.71
CA PHE A 47 18.11 -22.01 -33.57
C PHE A 47 17.01 -22.87 -32.95
N TRP A 48 17.37 -23.97 -32.28
CA TRP A 48 16.40 -24.83 -31.59
C TRP A 48 15.68 -24.11 -30.44
N ARG A 49 16.41 -23.29 -29.66
CA ARG A 49 15.78 -22.47 -28.62
C ARG A 49 14.82 -21.46 -29.22
N ARG A 50 15.20 -20.81 -30.33
CA ARG A 50 14.31 -19.90 -31.06
C ARG A 50 13.05 -20.61 -31.53
N LEU A 51 13.15 -21.85 -32.04
CA LEU A 51 12.00 -22.63 -32.48
C LEU A 51 11.03 -22.93 -31.33
N VAL A 52 11.56 -23.36 -30.18
CA VAL A 52 10.75 -23.64 -28.98
C VAL A 52 10.03 -22.38 -28.49
N PHE A 53 10.74 -21.25 -28.39
CA PHE A 53 10.14 -20.00 -27.94
C PHE A 53 9.19 -19.38 -28.97
N ALA A 54 9.47 -19.52 -30.27
CA ALA A 54 8.56 -19.10 -31.33
C ALA A 54 7.21 -19.84 -31.23
N GLN A 55 7.24 -21.14 -30.98
CA GLN A 55 6.02 -21.93 -30.75
C GLN A 55 5.32 -21.55 -29.43
N TYR A 56 6.07 -21.43 -28.34
CA TYR A 56 5.53 -21.11 -27.01
C TYR A 56 4.88 -19.72 -26.96
N LEU A 57 5.54 -18.72 -27.53
CA LEU A 57 5.06 -17.33 -27.58
C LEU A 57 4.14 -17.04 -28.77
N LYS A 58 3.98 -18.01 -29.68
CA LYS A 58 3.26 -17.86 -30.96
C LYS A 58 3.82 -16.74 -31.84
N ASP A 59 5.13 -16.53 -31.79
CA ASP A 59 5.85 -15.52 -32.57
C ASP A 59 6.84 -16.19 -33.53
N TRP A 60 6.35 -16.48 -34.74
CA TRP A 60 7.16 -17.05 -35.80
C TRP A 60 8.16 -16.06 -36.42
N GLN A 61 7.99 -14.75 -36.21
CA GLN A 61 8.92 -13.74 -36.74
C GLN A 61 10.31 -13.87 -36.09
N MET A 62 10.37 -14.38 -34.86
CA MET A 62 11.61 -14.73 -34.14
C MET A 62 12.55 -15.64 -34.95
N LEU A 63 12.03 -16.51 -35.84
CA LEU A 63 12.87 -17.39 -36.66
C LEU A 63 13.46 -16.71 -37.89
N LEU A 64 12.80 -15.65 -38.38
CA LEU A 64 13.07 -15.03 -39.68
C LEU A 64 13.84 -13.71 -39.56
N THR A 65 13.90 -13.13 -38.36
CA THR A 65 14.53 -11.83 -38.15
C THR A 65 16.05 -11.86 -38.24
N GLY A 66 16.63 -10.90 -38.98
CA GLY A 66 18.08 -10.69 -39.10
C GLY A 66 18.66 -9.77 -38.02
N ASN A 67 17.85 -9.31 -37.06
CA ASN A 67 18.25 -8.34 -36.04
C ASN A 67 18.90 -8.98 -34.81
N PHE A 68 18.90 -10.30 -34.70
CA PHE A 68 19.51 -10.99 -33.55
C PHE A 68 21.03 -11.07 -33.66
N THR A 69 21.68 -10.91 -32.52
CA THR A 69 23.11 -11.15 -32.32
C THR A 69 23.28 -12.39 -31.43
N PRO A 70 24.51 -12.93 -31.29
CA PRO A 70 24.77 -14.04 -30.36
C PRO A 70 24.42 -13.72 -28.89
N GLU A 71 24.42 -12.43 -28.53
CA GLU A 71 24.14 -11.91 -27.19
C GLU A 71 22.65 -11.71 -26.93
N THR A 72 21.79 -11.80 -27.96
CA THR A 72 20.35 -11.56 -27.83
C THR A 72 19.71 -12.46 -26.78
N LYS A 73 19.01 -11.83 -25.84
CA LYS A 73 18.28 -12.50 -24.75
C LYS A 73 16.78 -12.28 -24.88
N LEU A 74 16.02 -13.31 -24.54
CA LEU A 74 14.57 -13.23 -24.41
C LEU A 74 14.19 -13.04 -22.95
N LEU A 75 13.54 -11.92 -22.65
CA LEU A 75 12.92 -11.66 -21.35
C LEU A 75 11.42 -11.96 -21.46
N PHE A 76 10.94 -12.94 -20.69
CA PHE A 76 9.54 -13.36 -20.68
C PHE A 76 9.06 -13.56 -19.23
N ARG A 77 7.73 -13.59 -19.02
CA ARG A 77 7.12 -13.52 -17.66
C ARG A 77 7.72 -12.37 -16.86
N ARG A 78 7.66 -11.19 -17.47
CA ARG A 78 8.19 -9.95 -16.88
C ARG A 78 7.26 -9.37 -15.83
N ASN A 79 5.95 -9.64 -15.98
CA ASN A 79 4.97 -9.34 -14.95
C ASN A 79 5.34 -10.04 -13.64
N ILE A 80 5.57 -9.24 -12.60
CA ILE A 80 6.08 -9.73 -11.31
C ILE A 80 5.15 -10.76 -10.66
N ARG A 81 3.83 -10.54 -10.71
CA ARG A 81 2.83 -11.46 -10.15
C ARG A 81 2.82 -12.79 -10.90
N GLN A 82 2.85 -12.76 -12.24
CA GLN A 82 2.93 -13.98 -13.04
C GLN A 82 4.25 -14.73 -12.81
N ARG A 83 5.35 -14.01 -12.60
CA ARG A 83 6.67 -14.58 -12.34
C ARG A 83 6.70 -15.32 -11.02
N ILE A 84 6.31 -14.68 -9.92
CA ILE A 84 6.32 -15.31 -8.59
C ILE A 84 5.34 -16.48 -8.53
N GLN A 85 4.14 -16.35 -9.11
CA GLN A 85 3.16 -17.45 -9.19
C GLN A 85 3.68 -18.64 -9.98
N ALA A 86 4.50 -18.41 -11.03
CA ALA A 86 5.12 -19.50 -11.78
C ALA A 86 6.27 -20.18 -11.01
N ILE A 87 6.95 -19.46 -10.12
CA ILE A 87 8.08 -19.98 -9.33
C ILE A 87 7.58 -20.75 -8.10
N ALA A 88 6.66 -20.18 -7.32
CA ALA A 88 6.12 -20.79 -6.10
C ALA A 88 4.57 -20.74 -6.09
N PRO A 89 3.91 -21.55 -6.94
CA PRO A 89 2.45 -21.54 -7.07
C PRO A 89 1.68 -21.96 -5.81
N PHE A 90 2.37 -22.55 -4.83
CA PHE A 90 1.80 -23.02 -3.56
C PHE A 90 1.67 -21.90 -2.52
N LEU A 91 2.23 -20.71 -2.77
CA LEU A 91 2.00 -19.51 -1.96
C LEU A 91 0.87 -18.69 -2.58
N ARG A 92 0.10 -18.01 -1.73
CA ARG A 92 -0.82 -16.96 -2.16
C ARG A 92 -0.11 -15.62 -2.04
N TYR A 93 -0.24 -14.73 -3.00
CA TYR A 93 0.45 -13.43 -2.98
C TYR A 93 -0.52 -12.28 -2.72
N ASP A 94 0.00 -11.23 -2.09
CA ASP A 94 -0.71 -9.98 -1.83
C ASP A 94 -1.07 -9.25 -3.14
N ALA A 95 -2.18 -8.52 -3.09
CA ALA A 95 -2.73 -7.80 -4.22
C ALA A 95 -1.96 -6.51 -4.57
N ASP A 96 -1.15 -5.95 -3.66
CA ASP A 96 -0.44 -4.68 -3.81
C ASP A 96 1.09 -4.84 -3.60
N PRO A 97 1.83 -5.26 -4.65
CA PRO A 97 3.28 -5.10 -4.70
C PRO A 97 3.71 -3.65 -4.51
N TYR A 98 4.89 -3.44 -3.92
CA TYR A 98 5.41 -2.08 -3.77
C TYR A 98 6.89 -1.99 -4.16
N LEU A 99 7.25 -0.86 -4.75
CA LEU A 99 8.60 -0.58 -5.23
C LEU A 99 9.42 0.12 -4.15
N VAL A 100 10.62 -0.38 -3.90
CA VAL A 100 11.58 0.21 -2.98
C VAL A 100 12.88 0.54 -3.70
N ILE A 101 13.53 1.61 -3.26
CA ILE A 101 14.85 2.01 -3.70
C ILE A 101 15.82 1.58 -2.62
N ALA A 102 16.72 0.64 -2.91
CA ALA A 102 17.68 0.16 -1.95
C ALA A 102 19.05 0.01 -2.58
N ASP A 103 20.08 0.36 -1.82
CA ASP A 103 21.45 -0.06 -2.08
C ASP A 103 21.68 -1.41 -1.41
N THR A 104 21.80 -2.44 -2.21
CA THR A 104 22.07 -3.81 -1.76
C THR A 104 23.47 -4.26 -2.17
N SER A 105 24.25 -3.38 -2.82
CA SER A 105 25.59 -3.70 -3.24
C SER A 105 26.51 -3.60 -2.04
N GLU A 106 27.02 -4.73 -1.56
CA GLU A 106 28.20 -4.75 -0.68
C GLU A 106 29.44 -4.40 -1.51
N SER A 107 29.42 -3.26 -2.20
CA SER A 107 30.54 -2.84 -3.03
C SER A 107 31.48 -2.00 -2.17
N GLU A 108 32.67 -2.54 -1.86
CA GLU A 108 33.79 -1.86 -1.18
C GLU A 108 34.26 -0.57 -1.89
N SER A 109 33.61 -0.20 -2.98
CA SER A 109 33.98 0.87 -3.91
C SER A 109 33.18 2.16 -3.72
N GLY A 110 32.63 2.48 -2.54
CA GLY A 110 32.19 3.84 -2.17
C GLY A 110 31.19 4.57 -3.10
N VAL A 111 30.61 3.88 -4.08
CA VAL A 111 29.59 4.39 -5.00
C VAL A 111 28.30 3.70 -4.61
N ASN A 112 27.39 4.45 -3.97
CA ASN A 112 26.08 3.95 -3.59
C ASN A 112 25.22 3.80 -4.85
N GLU A 113 25.18 2.61 -5.43
CA GLU A 113 24.30 2.33 -6.55
C GLU A 113 22.93 1.91 -6.02
N ASN A 114 21.97 2.81 -6.11
CA ASN A 114 20.59 2.51 -5.77
C ASN A 114 19.93 1.68 -6.88
N TYR A 115 19.33 0.57 -6.48
CA TYR A 115 18.57 -0.33 -7.34
C TYR A 115 17.10 -0.33 -6.95
N LEU A 116 16.25 -0.70 -7.92
CA LEU A 116 14.81 -0.77 -7.76
C LEU A 116 14.42 -2.22 -7.49
N TYR A 117 13.72 -2.45 -6.40
CA TYR A 117 13.24 -3.77 -6.00
C TYR A 117 11.73 -3.74 -5.75
N TRP A 118 11.02 -4.71 -6.30
CA TRP A 118 9.64 -4.97 -5.91
C TRP A 118 9.64 -5.87 -4.68
N ILE A 119 8.89 -5.49 -3.67
CA ILE A 119 8.57 -6.36 -2.53
C ILE A 119 7.12 -6.81 -2.66
N VAL A 120 6.91 -8.11 -2.54
CA VAL A 120 5.58 -8.73 -2.57
C VAL A 120 5.42 -9.63 -1.36
N ASP A 121 4.26 -9.51 -0.73
CA ASP A 121 3.87 -10.33 0.40
C ASP A 121 3.38 -11.71 -0.05
N GLY A 122 3.88 -12.75 0.61
CA GLY A 122 3.56 -14.15 0.36
C GLY A 122 2.94 -14.81 1.59
N TYR A 123 1.80 -15.44 1.38
CA TYR A 123 1.00 -16.09 2.40
C TYR A 123 0.97 -17.60 2.24
N THR A 124 1.09 -18.30 3.36
CA THR A 124 0.60 -19.66 3.46
C THR A 124 -0.87 -19.62 3.86
N THR A 125 -1.69 -20.44 3.20
CA THR A 125 -3.13 -20.50 3.45
C THR A 125 -3.60 -21.95 3.53
N SER A 126 -4.68 -22.17 4.28
CA SER A 126 -5.37 -23.46 4.35
C SER A 126 -6.85 -23.25 4.62
N ASP A 127 -7.68 -24.14 4.08
CA ASP A 127 -9.13 -24.24 4.27
C ASP A 127 -9.52 -25.29 5.33
N ARG A 128 -8.53 -25.93 5.96
CA ARG A 128 -8.71 -27.09 6.86
C ARG A 128 -8.40 -26.81 8.32
N TYR A 129 -8.23 -25.54 8.72
CA TYR A 129 -7.93 -25.23 10.10
C TYR A 129 -9.18 -25.40 10.97
N PRO A 130 -9.14 -26.25 12.01
CA PRO A 130 -10.34 -26.57 12.79
C PRO A 130 -10.79 -25.35 13.62
N TYR A 131 -12.10 -25.20 13.77
CA TYR A 131 -12.71 -24.14 14.60
C TYR A 131 -12.35 -22.70 14.21
N ALA A 132 -11.96 -22.47 12.95
CA ALA A 132 -11.77 -21.13 12.40
C ALA A 132 -12.90 -20.77 11.43
N ASP A 133 -13.45 -19.57 11.62
CA ASP A 133 -14.45 -18.99 10.72
C ASP A 133 -13.76 -18.37 9.50
N PRO A 134 -14.01 -18.87 8.27
CA PRO A 134 -13.45 -18.30 7.05
C PRO A 134 -14.01 -16.92 6.70
N GLY A 135 -15.15 -16.51 7.27
CA GLY A 135 -15.90 -15.35 6.78
C GLY A 135 -16.23 -15.51 5.30
N ASP A 136 -15.92 -14.50 4.50
CA ASP A 136 -16.11 -14.51 3.04
C ASP A 136 -14.90 -15.10 2.26
N ASN A 137 -13.86 -15.56 2.97
CA ASN A 137 -12.64 -16.07 2.34
C ASN A 137 -12.75 -17.55 1.97
N GLN A 138 -11.95 -17.97 0.99
CA GLN A 138 -11.81 -19.39 0.60
C GLN A 138 -10.85 -20.19 1.51
N PHE A 139 -10.31 -19.55 2.54
CA PHE A 139 -9.39 -20.13 3.51
C PHE A 139 -9.83 -19.74 4.91
N ASN A 140 -9.43 -20.53 5.91
CA ASN A 140 -9.65 -20.25 7.33
C ASN A 140 -8.34 -20.23 8.14
N TYR A 141 -7.21 -20.25 7.43
CA TYR A 141 -5.87 -20.06 7.95
C TYR A 141 -5.09 -19.18 6.98
N ILE A 142 -4.37 -18.19 7.52
CA ILE A 142 -3.47 -17.33 6.79
C ILE A 142 -2.31 -16.90 7.68
N ARG A 143 -1.09 -16.91 7.13
CA ARG A 143 0.12 -16.33 7.74
C ARG A 143 0.92 -15.58 6.70
N ASN A 144 1.48 -14.42 7.08
CA ASN A 144 2.44 -13.68 6.25
C ASN A 144 3.83 -14.32 6.37
N SER A 145 3.97 -15.51 5.80
CA SER A 145 5.14 -16.35 6.05
C SER A 145 6.34 -15.98 5.20
N VAL A 146 6.14 -15.30 4.06
CA VAL A 146 7.20 -15.05 3.09
C VAL A 146 7.18 -13.62 2.58
N LYS A 147 8.34 -12.99 2.48
CA LYS A 147 8.58 -11.76 1.70
C LYS A 147 9.30 -12.14 0.42
N VAL A 148 8.78 -11.69 -0.71
CA VAL A 148 9.41 -11.89 -2.01
C VAL A 148 10.04 -10.59 -2.46
N VAL A 149 11.32 -10.62 -2.79
CA VAL A 149 12.04 -9.48 -3.36
C VAL A 149 12.38 -9.79 -4.80
N ILE A 150 12.04 -8.89 -5.71
CA ILE A 150 12.28 -9.03 -7.15
C ILE A 150 13.09 -7.82 -7.62
N ASP A 151 14.25 -8.07 -8.20
CA ASP A 151 15.02 -7.02 -8.88
C ASP A 151 14.22 -6.49 -10.09
N ALA A 152 13.93 -5.19 -10.15
CA ALA A 152 13.15 -4.62 -11.24
C ALA A 152 13.93 -4.57 -12.58
N TYR A 153 15.26 -4.69 -12.54
CA TYR A 153 16.15 -4.68 -13.70
C TYR A 153 16.50 -6.10 -14.16
N ASN A 154 16.96 -6.96 -13.23
CA ASN A 154 17.35 -8.33 -13.55
C ASN A 154 16.19 -9.32 -13.40
N GLY A 155 15.16 -9.04 -12.61
CA GLY A 155 14.08 -10.02 -12.38
C GLY A 155 14.50 -11.20 -11.51
N ASP A 156 15.68 -11.15 -10.87
CA ASP A 156 16.08 -12.11 -9.85
C ASP A 156 15.08 -12.09 -8.69
N VAL A 157 14.62 -13.26 -8.27
CA VAL A 157 13.59 -13.42 -7.25
C VAL A 157 14.19 -14.12 -6.02
N SER A 158 14.08 -13.50 -4.86
CA SER A 158 14.46 -14.08 -3.57
C SER A 158 13.25 -14.20 -2.65
N PHE A 159 13.09 -15.36 -2.00
CA PHE A 159 12.03 -15.63 -1.04
C PHE A 159 12.63 -15.67 0.37
N TYR A 160 12.16 -14.80 1.26
CA TYR A 160 12.61 -14.68 2.64
C TYR A 160 11.50 -15.10 3.61
N ILE A 161 11.78 -15.97 4.57
CA ILE A 161 10.79 -16.40 5.57
C ILE A 161 10.64 -15.33 6.63
N ALA A 162 9.46 -14.71 6.72
CA ALA A 162 9.13 -13.70 7.72
C ALA A 162 8.50 -14.26 9.00
N ASP A 163 7.75 -15.36 8.90
CA ASP A 163 7.18 -16.06 10.06
C ASP A 163 7.79 -17.48 10.14
N PRO A 164 8.94 -17.66 10.83
CA PRO A 164 9.60 -18.96 10.93
C PRO A 164 8.80 -19.97 11.76
N GLU A 165 7.81 -19.53 12.54
CA GLU A 165 6.96 -20.39 13.37
C GLU A 165 5.78 -20.99 12.61
N ASP A 166 5.52 -20.56 11.37
CA ASP A 166 4.44 -21.13 10.56
C ASP A 166 4.76 -22.60 10.16
N PRO A 167 3.93 -23.58 10.57
CA PRO A 167 4.16 -25.00 10.26
C PRO A 167 4.09 -25.31 8.75
N ILE A 168 3.31 -24.54 7.97
CA ILE A 168 3.18 -24.74 6.52
C ILE A 168 4.48 -24.32 5.84
N ILE A 169 5.04 -23.15 6.16
CA ILE A 169 6.31 -22.72 5.57
C ILE A 169 7.48 -23.59 6.02
N GLN A 170 7.49 -24.06 7.28
CA GLN A 170 8.50 -25.02 7.75
C GLN A 170 8.48 -26.31 6.94
N THR A 171 7.30 -26.77 6.53
CA THR A 171 7.17 -27.97 5.69
C THR A 171 7.70 -27.71 4.27
N TRP A 172 7.34 -26.58 3.66
CA TRP A 172 7.86 -26.20 2.34
C TRP A 172 9.38 -26.00 2.33
N SER A 173 9.93 -25.41 3.40
CA SER A 173 11.37 -25.23 3.58
C SER A 173 12.12 -26.58 3.64
N LYS A 174 11.53 -27.60 4.29
CA LYS A 174 12.09 -28.97 4.28
C LYS A 174 12.03 -29.64 2.91
N ILE A 175 10.97 -29.38 2.13
CA ILE A 175 10.82 -29.93 0.77
C ILE A 175 11.81 -29.27 -0.20
N PHE A 176 12.10 -27.97 -0.01
CA PHE A 176 12.99 -27.18 -0.86
C PHE A 176 14.11 -26.49 -0.04
N PRO A 177 15.15 -27.22 0.42
CA PRO A 177 16.11 -26.74 1.41
C PRO A 177 16.92 -25.47 1.06
N ASN A 178 17.02 -25.13 -0.23
CA ASN A 178 17.81 -23.97 -0.71
C ASN A 178 16.92 -22.88 -1.36
N PHE A 179 15.60 -23.03 -1.29
CA PHE A 179 14.69 -22.12 -1.97
C PHE A 179 14.39 -20.87 -1.14
N PHE A 180 14.25 -21.05 0.17
CA PHE A 180 13.95 -19.97 1.11
C PHE A 180 15.20 -19.51 1.85
N LYS A 181 15.29 -18.21 2.08
CA LYS A 181 16.30 -17.56 2.92
C LYS A 181 15.68 -17.11 4.24
N SER A 182 16.48 -16.97 5.29
CA SER A 182 16.02 -16.32 6.52
C SER A 182 15.76 -14.83 6.27
N LEU A 183 14.78 -14.22 6.95
CA LEU A 183 14.61 -12.77 6.92
C LEU A 183 15.89 -12.02 7.33
N ASP A 184 16.72 -12.65 8.17
CA ASP A 184 18.00 -12.10 8.61
C ASP A 184 19.05 -11.99 7.51
N GLU A 185 18.91 -12.75 6.42
CA GLU A 185 19.76 -12.65 5.23
C GLU A 185 19.31 -11.51 4.30
N MET A 186 18.16 -10.88 4.56
CA MET A 186 17.70 -9.75 3.76
C MET A 186 18.59 -8.52 4.05
N PRO A 187 19.13 -7.84 3.01
CA PRO A 187 19.88 -6.60 3.18
C PRO A 187 19.15 -5.59 4.05
N ASN A 188 19.86 -4.93 4.95
CA ASN A 188 19.24 -4.01 5.93
C ASN A 188 18.47 -2.87 5.24
N SER A 189 19.00 -2.37 4.12
CA SER A 189 18.34 -1.33 3.30
C SER A 189 16.97 -1.77 2.77
N LEU A 190 16.79 -3.05 2.44
CA LEU A 190 15.48 -3.60 2.06
C LEU A 190 14.60 -3.86 3.28
N ARG A 191 15.19 -4.35 4.37
CA ARG A 191 14.46 -4.70 5.60
C ARG A 191 13.78 -3.48 6.22
N THR A 192 14.40 -2.31 6.18
CA THR A 192 13.80 -1.05 6.66
C THR A 192 12.62 -0.56 5.84
N HIS A 193 12.39 -1.13 4.64
CA HIS A 193 11.22 -0.84 3.81
C HIS A 193 10.14 -1.91 3.91
N LEU A 194 10.26 -2.88 4.81
CA LEU A 194 9.18 -3.84 5.05
C LEU A 194 7.97 -3.12 5.63
N ARG A 195 6.79 -3.40 5.08
CA ARG A 195 5.52 -2.90 5.59
C ARG A 195 4.66 -4.04 6.14
N TYR A 196 3.77 -3.72 7.07
CA TYR A 196 2.74 -4.67 7.49
C TYR A 196 1.77 -4.90 6.32
N PRO A 197 1.50 -6.14 5.90
CA PRO A 197 0.66 -6.44 4.73
C PRO A 197 -0.81 -6.02 4.91
N ILE A 198 -1.37 -5.33 3.91
CA ILE A 198 -2.75 -4.82 3.97
C ILE A 198 -3.79 -5.93 3.87
N ASP A 199 -3.58 -6.95 3.02
CA ASP A 199 -4.56 -8.04 2.84
C ASP A 199 -4.74 -8.86 4.13
N LEU A 200 -3.62 -9.22 4.78
CA LEU A 200 -3.66 -9.90 6.08
C LEU A 200 -4.31 -9.02 7.16
N PHE A 201 -3.96 -7.74 7.18
CA PHE A 201 -4.50 -6.80 8.16
C PHE A 201 -6.01 -6.62 8.01
N ASN A 202 -6.52 -6.54 6.78
CA ASN A 202 -7.95 -6.49 6.49
C ASN A 202 -8.69 -7.70 7.07
N ILE A 203 -8.15 -8.91 6.85
CA ILE A 203 -8.75 -10.13 7.40
C ILE A 203 -8.77 -10.08 8.94
N GLN A 204 -7.68 -9.67 9.57
CA GLN A 204 -7.59 -9.55 11.03
C GLN A 204 -8.55 -8.49 11.58
N SER A 205 -8.63 -7.33 10.93
CA SER A 205 -9.56 -6.25 11.25
C SER A 205 -11.01 -6.73 11.18
N GLU A 206 -11.38 -7.41 10.10
CA GLU A 206 -12.72 -7.91 9.88
C GLU A 206 -13.13 -8.94 10.95
N ARG A 207 -12.22 -9.85 11.34
CA ARG A 207 -12.48 -10.79 12.44
C ARG A 207 -12.60 -10.06 13.78
N LEU A 208 -11.82 -9.01 14.01
CA LEU A 208 -11.86 -8.25 15.26
C LEU A 208 -13.23 -7.60 15.52
N LEU A 209 -14.02 -7.33 14.47
CA LEU A 209 -15.35 -6.71 14.60
C LEU A 209 -16.29 -7.46 15.56
N SER A 210 -16.16 -8.79 15.64
CA SER A 210 -16.94 -9.65 16.53
C SER A 210 -16.08 -10.32 17.61
N TYR A 211 -14.88 -10.79 17.26
CA TYR A 211 -14.07 -11.63 18.15
C TYR A 211 -13.33 -10.88 19.27
N HIS A 212 -13.43 -9.56 19.33
CA HIS A 212 -13.00 -8.81 20.52
C HIS A 212 -13.90 -9.08 21.74
N MET A 213 -15.15 -9.53 21.53
CA MET A 213 -16.07 -9.93 22.59
C MET A 213 -15.69 -11.32 23.11
N THR A 214 -15.12 -11.37 24.31
CA THR A 214 -14.69 -12.63 24.95
C THR A 214 -15.73 -13.26 25.86
N ASP A 215 -16.73 -12.49 26.30
CA ASP A 215 -17.85 -13.01 27.09
C ASP A 215 -18.85 -13.75 26.19
N PRO A 216 -19.16 -15.05 26.45
CA PRO A 216 -20.03 -15.83 25.58
C PRO A 216 -21.47 -15.30 25.46
N GLN A 217 -22.00 -14.69 26.52
CA GLN A 217 -23.37 -14.17 26.49
C GLN A 217 -23.44 -12.89 25.65
N VAL A 218 -22.48 -11.98 25.84
CA VAL A 218 -22.32 -10.77 25.03
C VAL A 218 -22.11 -11.12 23.55
N PHE A 219 -21.25 -12.11 23.27
CA PHE A 219 -20.98 -12.57 21.91
C PHE A 219 -22.22 -13.20 21.25
N TYR A 220 -22.94 -14.07 21.96
CA TYR A 220 -24.15 -14.71 21.45
C TYR A 220 -25.26 -13.70 21.15
N ASN A 221 -25.41 -12.68 22.01
CA ASN A 221 -26.39 -11.63 21.85
C ASN A 221 -25.93 -10.49 20.91
N GLN A 222 -24.68 -10.51 20.45
CA GLN A 222 -24.10 -9.50 19.56
C GLN A 222 -24.19 -8.06 20.12
N GLU A 223 -24.01 -7.90 21.44
CA GLU A 223 -24.30 -6.63 22.14
C GLU A 223 -23.27 -5.51 21.88
N ASP A 224 -22.01 -5.84 21.55
CA ASP A 224 -20.93 -4.87 21.28
C ASP A 224 -20.32 -5.09 19.88
N LEU A 225 -21.16 -5.31 18.85
CA LEU A 225 -20.67 -5.46 17.47
C LEU A 225 -20.02 -4.18 16.96
N TRP A 226 -18.82 -4.29 16.42
CA TRP A 226 -18.15 -3.18 15.76
C TRP A 226 -18.38 -3.23 14.24
N ARG A 227 -18.13 -2.10 13.59
CA ARG A 227 -18.13 -1.96 12.14
C ARG A 227 -16.98 -1.06 11.68
N ILE A 228 -16.60 -1.24 10.43
CA ILE A 228 -15.74 -0.29 9.73
C ILE A 228 -16.55 0.99 9.45
N PRO A 229 -16.09 2.18 9.86
CA PRO A 229 -16.77 3.43 9.54
C PRO A 229 -16.82 3.66 8.04
N GLN A 230 -17.82 4.40 7.58
CA GLN A 230 -17.85 4.90 6.21
C GLN A 230 -17.12 6.25 6.09
N GLU A 231 -16.62 6.57 4.90
CA GLU A 231 -16.10 7.87 4.50
C GLU A 231 -16.72 8.28 3.16
N ILE A 232 -16.48 9.54 2.75
CA ILE A 232 -16.89 10.05 1.45
C ILE A 232 -15.65 10.19 0.57
N TYR A 233 -15.54 9.36 -0.46
CA TYR A 233 -14.48 9.47 -1.45
C TYR A 233 -15.06 9.80 -2.82
N ALA A 234 -14.56 10.87 -3.44
CA ALA A 234 -15.05 11.34 -4.74
C ALA A 234 -16.59 11.47 -4.82
N GLY A 235 -17.23 11.85 -3.70
CA GLY A 235 -18.68 12.02 -3.57
C GLY A 235 -19.48 10.72 -3.38
N LYS A 236 -18.82 9.58 -3.12
CA LYS A 236 -19.47 8.30 -2.84
C LYS A 236 -19.12 7.82 -1.43
N SER A 237 -20.10 7.25 -0.75
CA SER A 237 -19.87 6.57 0.53
C SER A 237 -19.18 5.23 0.30
N GLN A 238 -18.09 4.99 1.02
CA GLN A 238 -17.32 3.74 1.01
C GLN A 238 -16.81 3.41 2.41
N PRO A 239 -16.51 2.14 2.75
CA PRO A 239 -15.81 1.82 3.99
C PRO A 239 -14.41 2.44 3.98
N VAL A 240 -13.96 2.94 5.13
CA VAL A 240 -12.59 3.40 5.31
C VAL A 240 -11.62 2.24 5.08
N GLU A 241 -10.67 2.42 4.17
CA GLU A 241 -9.58 1.46 3.98
C GLU A 241 -8.45 1.71 4.99
N PRO A 242 -7.69 0.68 5.41
CA PRO A 242 -6.48 0.89 6.20
C PRO A 242 -5.46 1.75 5.46
N TYR A 243 -4.80 2.66 6.19
CA TYR A 243 -3.79 3.54 5.61
C TYR A 243 -2.51 3.53 6.42
N TYR A 244 -1.39 3.67 5.71
CA TYR A 244 -0.08 3.76 6.34
C TYR A 244 0.19 5.18 6.82
N ILE A 245 0.75 5.30 8.02
CA ILE A 245 1.16 6.57 8.61
C ILE A 245 2.45 6.39 9.41
N ILE A 246 3.30 7.41 9.40
CA ILE A 246 4.44 7.52 10.30
C ILE A 246 4.00 8.34 11.50
N MET A 247 4.05 7.77 12.69
CA MET A 247 3.72 8.48 13.91
C MET A 247 4.38 7.88 15.13
N LYS A 248 4.46 8.66 16.20
CA LYS A 248 4.90 8.17 17.50
C LYS A 248 3.72 7.59 18.27
N LEU A 249 3.74 6.28 18.50
CA LEU A 249 2.75 5.60 19.33
C LEU A 249 2.86 6.03 20.80
N GLN A 250 1.74 6.02 21.52
CA GLN A 250 1.75 6.29 22.98
C GLN A 250 2.66 5.28 23.68
N LYS A 251 3.52 5.77 24.59
CA LYS A 251 4.53 5.00 25.36
C LYS A 251 5.78 4.58 24.58
N GLU A 252 5.84 4.79 23.27
CA GLU A 252 7.06 4.58 22.50
C GLU A 252 7.91 5.84 22.45
N THR A 253 9.21 5.69 22.21
CA THR A 253 10.16 6.82 22.19
C THR A 253 10.41 7.35 20.79
N SER A 254 10.29 6.50 19.77
CA SER A 254 10.54 6.80 18.35
C SER A 254 9.26 6.82 17.52
N GLU A 255 9.33 7.46 16.36
CA GLU A 255 8.31 7.36 15.31
C GLU A 255 8.38 5.97 14.67
N GLU A 256 7.21 5.46 14.27
CA GLU A 256 7.08 4.18 13.60
C GLU A 256 6.15 4.27 12.40
N PHE A 257 6.46 3.49 11.36
CA PHE A 257 5.60 3.24 10.22
C PHE A 257 4.56 2.17 10.57
N ILE A 258 3.30 2.59 10.63
CA ILE A 258 2.18 1.73 11.03
C ILE A 258 1.08 1.73 9.99
N LEU A 259 0.36 0.61 9.89
CA LEU A 259 -0.89 0.49 9.15
C LEU A 259 -2.05 0.66 10.13
N LEU A 260 -2.87 1.70 9.98
CA LEU A 260 -3.92 2.05 10.94
C LEU A 260 -5.31 1.83 10.35
N HIS A 261 -6.25 1.38 11.17
CA HIS A 261 -7.66 1.26 10.78
C HIS A 261 -8.63 1.56 11.95
N PRO A 262 -9.53 2.54 11.80
CA PRO A 262 -10.47 2.94 12.85
C PRO A 262 -11.73 2.06 12.91
N TYR A 263 -12.39 2.05 14.08
CA TYR A 263 -13.66 1.34 14.32
C TYR A 263 -14.73 2.22 14.95
N THR A 264 -15.99 1.94 14.59
CA THR A 264 -17.20 2.46 15.22
C THR A 264 -18.09 1.29 15.68
N PRO A 265 -18.98 1.48 16.66
CA PRO A 265 -19.92 0.43 17.04
C PRO A 265 -21.08 0.39 16.03
N THR A 266 -21.76 -0.75 15.95
CA THR A 266 -22.95 -0.88 15.11
C THR A 266 -24.06 0.05 15.61
N GLY A 267 -24.60 0.88 14.71
CA GLY A 267 -25.67 1.83 15.03
C GLY A 267 -25.23 3.16 15.65
N ARG A 268 -23.94 3.41 15.85
CA ARG A 268 -23.42 4.77 16.17
C ARG A 268 -22.22 5.10 15.29
N ASN A 269 -21.93 6.40 15.18
CA ASN A 269 -20.87 6.89 14.29
C ASN A 269 -19.64 7.40 15.04
N ASN A 270 -19.67 7.38 16.38
CA ASN A 270 -18.55 7.78 17.22
C ASN A 270 -17.45 6.70 17.19
N LEU A 271 -16.18 7.13 17.15
CA LEU A 271 -15.05 6.22 17.24
C LEU A 271 -14.98 5.56 18.62
N ILE A 272 -14.64 4.29 18.61
CA ILE A 272 -14.43 3.48 19.82
C ILE A 272 -13.02 2.93 19.92
N GLY A 273 -12.27 2.94 18.82
CA GLY A 273 -10.88 2.54 18.82
C GLY A 273 -10.29 2.50 17.42
N TRP A 274 -9.04 2.06 17.36
CA TRP A 274 -8.33 1.76 16.12
C TRP A 274 -7.35 0.62 16.35
N LEU A 275 -7.09 -0.14 15.29
CA LEU A 275 -6.06 -1.18 15.24
C LEU A 275 -4.87 -0.62 14.46
N ALA A 276 -3.65 -0.93 14.92
CA ALA A 276 -2.42 -0.65 14.20
C ALA A 276 -1.59 -1.91 13.98
N GLY A 277 -1.12 -2.14 12.75
CA GLY A 277 -0.09 -3.11 12.40
C GLY A 277 1.27 -2.42 12.30
N ARG A 278 2.24 -2.85 13.11
CA ARG A 278 3.57 -2.21 13.20
C ARG A 278 4.52 -2.79 12.15
N SER A 279 5.26 -1.91 11.47
CA SER A 279 6.16 -2.27 10.36
C SER A 279 7.65 -2.17 10.70
N ASP A 280 8.03 -1.65 11.87
CA ASP A 280 9.42 -1.29 12.13
C ASP A 280 10.11 -2.20 13.16
N GLY A 281 11.36 -2.56 12.85
CA GLY A 281 12.30 -3.23 13.75
C GLY A 281 11.75 -4.46 14.46
N ASP A 282 12.05 -4.59 15.75
CA ASP A 282 11.60 -5.70 16.61
C ASP A 282 10.08 -5.72 16.84
N GLN A 283 9.38 -4.68 16.38
CA GLN A 283 7.93 -4.55 16.51
C GLN A 283 7.21 -4.98 15.23
N TYR A 284 7.97 -5.26 14.16
CA TYR A 284 7.45 -5.81 12.92
C TYR A 284 6.51 -6.99 13.20
N GLY A 285 5.31 -6.95 12.62
CA GLY A 285 4.35 -8.04 12.74
C GLY A 285 3.41 -7.94 13.96
N LYS A 286 3.68 -7.03 14.91
CA LYS A 286 2.82 -6.86 16.10
C LYS A 286 1.62 -5.97 15.81
N LEU A 287 0.48 -6.36 16.38
CA LEU A 287 -0.76 -5.60 16.35
C LEU A 287 -0.95 -4.85 17.67
N LEU A 288 -1.43 -3.61 17.59
CA LEU A 288 -1.82 -2.79 18.72
C LEU A 288 -3.27 -2.35 18.56
N LEU A 289 -4.14 -2.81 19.45
CA LEU A 289 -5.52 -2.31 19.55
C LEU A 289 -5.59 -1.20 20.60
N TYR A 290 -5.97 -0.01 20.16
CA TYR A 290 -6.24 1.11 21.07
C TYR A 290 -7.74 1.33 21.18
N GLN A 291 -8.27 1.25 22.39
CA GLN A 291 -9.68 1.49 22.68
C GLN A 291 -9.86 2.82 23.39
N PHE A 292 -10.79 3.62 22.89
CA PHE A 292 -11.15 4.89 23.49
C PHE A 292 -12.03 4.70 24.72
N PRO A 293 -11.97 5.61 25.71
CA PRO A 293 -12.85 5.55 26.87
C PRO A 293 -14.33 5.71 26.46
N LYS A 294 -15.21 4.81 26.93
CA LYS A 294 -16.67 4.84 26.64
C LYS A 294 -17.38 6.12 27.11
N GLN A 295 -16.73 6.95 27.93
CA GLN A 295 -17.27 8.18 28.52
C GLN A 295 -17.02 9.42 27.66
N GLN A 296 -16.09 9.35 26.69
CA GLN A 296 -15.75 10.48 25.83
C GLN A 296 -16.42 10.30 24.47
N LEU A 297 -17.08 11.37 24.00
CA LEU A 297 -17.59 11.41 22.64
C LEU A 297 -16.45 11.76 21.70
N ILE A 298 -16.10 10.81 20.84
CA ILE A 298 -15.07 10.98 19.83
C ILE A 298 -15.76 10.83 18.49
N TYR A 299 -15.77 11.91 17.70
CA TYR A 299 -16.37 11.90 16.37
C TYR A 299 -15.70 10.88 15.48
N GLY A 300 -16.45 10.12 14.69
CA GLY A 300 -15.88 9.27 13.65
C GLY A 300 -15.88 9.89 12.26
N PRO A 301 -15.27 9.21 11.28
CA PRO A 301 -15.10 9.70 9.92
C PRO A 301 -16.40 10.25 9.31
N GLU A 302 -17.49 9.47 9.38
CA GLU A 302 -18.81 9.88 8.90
C GLU A 302 -19.32 11.20 9.50
N GLN A 303 -19.05 11.44 10.79
CA GLN A 303 -19.47 12.67 11.48
C GLN A 303 -18.59 13.85 11.08
N ILE A 304 -17.28 13.63 10.96
CA ILE A 304 -16.34 14.68 10.54
C ILE A 304 -16.63 15.10 9.10
N GLU A 305 -16.84 14.16 8.19
CA GLU A 305 -17.29 14.42 6.82
C GLU A 305 -18.58 15.23 6.77
N ALA A 306 -19.57 14.89 7.60
CA ALA A 306 -20.80 15.65 7.69
C ALA A 306 -20.57 17.08 8.17
N LEU A 307 -19.69 17.29 9.16
CA LEU A 307 -19.33 18.62 9.66
C LEU A 307 -18.59 19.46 8.60
N ILE A 308 -17.67 18.85 7.86
CA ILE A 308 -16.94 19.50 6.76
C ILE A 308 -17.92 19.94 5.67
N ASN A 309 -18.84 19.06 5.26
CA ASN A 309 -19.84 19.36 4.24
C ASN A 309 -20.91 20.37 4.69
N GLN A 310 -21.15 20.48 6.00
CA GLN A 310 -22.05 21.48 6.57
C GLN A 310 -21.40 22.86 6.72
N ASP A 311 -20.07 22.97 6.67
CA ASP A 311 -19.41 24.27 6.72
C ASP A 311 -19.79 25.10 5.48
N PRO A 312 -20.41 26.29 5.67
CA PRO A 312 -20.90 27.09 4.55
C PRO A 312 -19.80 27.55 3.59
N VAL A 313 -18.57 27.75 4.07
CA VAL A 313 -17.47 28.25 3.25
C VAL A 313 -16.83 27.11 2.46
N ILE A 314 -16.61 25.96 3.10
CA ILE A 314 -16.10 24.76 2.42
C ILE A 314 -17.10 24.29 1.37
N SER A 315 -18.37 24.14 1.73
CA SER A 315 -19.42 23.70 0.80
C SER A 315 -19.61 24.66 -0.38
N GLN A 316 -19.54 25.98 -0.16
CA GLN A 316 -19.54 26.97 -1.24
C GLN A 316 -18.34 26.77 -2.17
N GLN A 317 -17.14 26.59 -1.61
CA GLN A 317 -15.92 26.45 -2.39
C GLN A 317 -15.91 25.15 -3.22
N ILE A 318 -16.31 24.02 -2.64
CA ILE A 318 -16.45 22.74 -3.35
C ILE A 318 -17.47 22.89 -4.48
N SER A 319 -18.61 23.54 -4.23
CA SER A 319 -19.63 23.79 -5.25
C SER A 319 -19.13 24.66 -6.41
N LEU A 320 -18.23 25.62 -6.13
CA LEU A 320 -17.60 26.46 -7.16
C LEU A 320 -16.59 25.68 -8.01
N TRP A 321 -15.88 24.70 -7.43
CA TRP A 321 -14.95 23.85 -8.17
C TRP A 321 -15.63 22.71 -8.92
N ASN A 322 -16.82 22.32 -8.47
CA ASN A 322 -17.65 21.32 -9.13
C ASN A 322 -18.59 22.00 -10.15
N GLN A 323 -18.01 22.50 -11.25
CA GLN A 323 -18.71 23.19 -12.34
C GLN A 323 -18.47 22.49 -13.68
N LYS A 324 -19.18 22.91 -14.74
CA LYS A 324 -19.06 22.29 -16.07
C LYS A 324 -17.60 22.26 -16.53
N GLY A 325 -17.05 21.05 -16.64
CA GLY A 325 -15.68 20.79 -17.10
C GLY A 325 -14.65 20.53 -15.99
N SER A 326 -14.98 20.72 -14.72
CA SER A 326 -14.11 20.40 -13.58
C SER A 326 -14.86 19.71 -12.45
N ARG A 327 -14.21 18.72 -11.84
CA ARG A 327 -14.76 17.97 -10.70
C ARG A 327 -13.90 18.19 -9.47
N ALA A 328 -14.54 18.57 -8.37
CA ALA A 328 -13.90 18.54 -7.05
C ALA A 328 -13.95 17.11 -6.51
N VAL A 329 -12.82 16.60 -6.05
CA VAL A 329 -12.66 15.24 -5.52
C VAL A 329 -12.13 15.32 -4.10
N GLN A 330 -12.99 15.00 -3.14
CA GLN A 330 -12.60 14.72 -1.75
C GLN A 330 -11.80 13.41 -1.72
N GLY A 331 -10.61 13.45 -1.13
CA GLY A 331 -9.77 12.28 -0.90
C GLY A 331 -10.10 11.57 0.40
N ASN A 332 -9.31 10.58 0.77
CA ASN A 332 -9.54 9.79 1.99
C ASN A 332 -9.33 10.64 3.26
N LEU A 333 -10.20 10.45 4.26
CA LEU A 333 -10.09 11.14 5.53
C LEU A 333 -9.13 10.39 6.46
N LEU A 334 -7.98 10.99 6.74
CA LEU A 334 -7.00 10.41 7.66
C LEU A 334 -7.34 10.78 9.11
N VAL A 335 -7.61 9.78 9.94
CA VAL A 335 -7.72 9.93 11.40
C VAL A 335 -6.35 9.70 12.01
N ILE A 336 -5.75 10.75 12.56
CA ILE A 336 -4.38 10.74 13.10
C ILE A 336 -4.45 10.96 14.61
N PRO A 337 -4.18 9.92 15.42
CA PRO A 337 -4.09 10.09 16.87
C PRO A 337 -2.86 10.91 17.25
N ILE A 338 -3.04 11.96 18.06
CA ILE A 338 -1.94 12.78 18.60
C ILE A 338 -2.15 12.90 20.10
N GLU A 339 -1.28 12.24 20.86
CA GLU A 339 -1.38 12.13 22.32
C GLU A 339 -2.78 11.69 22.77
N GLN A 340 -3.56 12.59 23.39
CA GLN A 340 -4.93 12.34 23.88
C GLN A 340 -6.01 12.94 22.97
N SER A 341 -5.68 13.28 21.73
CA SER A 341 -6.56 13.96 20.79
C SER A 341 -6.49 13.33 19.40
N LEU A 342 -7.44 13.68 18.54
CA LEU A 342 -7.45 13.25 17.15
C LEU A 342 -7.36 14.46 16.23
N LEU A 343 -6.49 14.35 15.23
CA LEU A 343 -6.38 15.25 14.10
C LEU A 343 -6.97 14.54 12.89
N TYR A 344 -7.91 15.18 12.21
CA TYR A 344 -8.46 14.68 10.96
C TYR A 344 -7.91 15.50 9.80
N VAL A 345 -7.45 14.83 8.75
CA VAL A 345 -6.86 15.48 7.58
C VAL A 345 -7.49 14.93 6.32
N GLU A 346 -8.09 15.80 5.51
CA GLU A 346 -8.73 15.45 4.26
C GLU A 346 -8.13 16.27 3.11
N PRO A 347 -7.50 15.64 2.12
CA PRO A 347 -7.03 16.33 0.93
C PRO A 347 -8.17 16.55 -0.06
N LEU A 348 -8.19 17.73 -0.70
CA LEU A 348 -9.17 18.07 -1.72
C LEU A 348 -8.47 18.32 -3.06
N TYR A 349 -8.89 17.58 -4.08
CA TYR A 349 -8.34 17.61 -5.43
C TYR A 349 -9.32 18.24 -6.42
N ILE A 350 -8.78 18.77 -7.52
CA ILE A 350 -9.55 19.13 -8.71
C ILE A 350 -8.99 18.37 -9.91
N GLU A 351 -9.87 17.87 -10.74
CA GLU A 351 -9.53 17.25 -12.03
C GLU A 351 -10.45 17.75 -13.14
N ALA A 352 -9.97 17.69 -14.39
CA ALA A 352 -10.77 18.01 -15.57
C ALA A 352 -11.56 16.77 -16.03
N GLU A 353 -12.78 16.97 -16.55
CA GLU A 353 -13.64 15.86 -17.00
C GLU A 353 -13.05 15.04 -18.15
N GLN A 354 -12.26 15.67 -19.04
CA GLN A 354 -11.71 15.02 -20.24
C GLN A 354 -10.26 14.51 -20.07
N ASN A 355 -9.52 15.05 -19.09
CA ASN A 355 -8.13 14.67 -18.82
C ASN A 355 -7.89 14.68 -17.31
N SER A 356 -8.18 13.55 -16.68
CA SER A 356 -8.25 13.37 -15.23
C SER A 356 -6.85 13.24 -14.61
N LEU A 357 -6.14 14.36 -14.49
CA LEU A 357 -4.97 14.48 -13.61
C LEU A 357 -5.37 15.26 -12.36
N PRO A 358 -5.70 14.58 -11.24
CA PRO A 358 -6.06 15.24 -10.00
C PRO A 358 -4.92 16.10 -9.49
N THR A 359 -5.22 17.36 -9.20
CA THR A 359 -4.29 18.31 -8.59
C THR A 359 -4.77 18.64 -7.18
N LEU A 360 -3.90 18.48 -6.18
CA LEU A 360 -4.19 18.89 -4.81
C LEU A 360 -4.37 20.41 -4.77
N VAL A 361 -5.54 20.88 -4.32
CA VAL A 361 -5.82 22.31 -4.24
C VAL A 361 -5.97 22.81 -2.81
N ARG A 362 -6.46 21.97 -1.90
CA ARG A 362 -6.63 22.31 -0.49
C ARG A 362 -6.41 21.11 0.40
N VAL A 363 -6.16 21.41 1.67
CA VAL A 363 -6.18 20.45 2.77
C VAL A 363 -7.14 20.97 3.82
N ILE A 364 -8.10 20.13 4.21
CA ILE A 364 -9.03 20.39 5.29
C ILE A 364 -8.48 19.67 6.53
N VAL A 365 -8.38 20.39 7.63
CA VAL A 365 -7.92 19.85 8.91
C VAL A 365 -8.96 20.14 9.96
N VAL A 366 -9.33 19.10 10.70
CA VAL A 366 -10.24 19.20 11.83
C VAL A 366 -9.50 18.80 13.09
N TYR A 367 -9.50 19.70 14.08
CA TYR A 367 -8.90 19.46 15.38
C TYR A 367 -9.81 19.97 16.48
N LYS A 368 -10.27 19.06 17.35
CA LYS A 368 -11.28 19.35 18.39
C LYS A 368 -12.51 20.02 17.76
N ASN A 369 -12.77 21.28 18.11
CA ASN A 369 -13.87 22.07 17.60
C ASN A 369 -13.40 23.06 16.53
N GLN A 370 -12.34 22.81 15.77
CA GLN A 370 -11.91 23.74 14.71
C GLN A 370 -11.83 23.01 13.38
N ILE A 371 -12.45 23.59 12.35
CA ILE A 371 -12.34 23.14 10.96
C ILE A 371 -11.60 24.23 10.19
N ILE A 372 -10.51 23.85 9.52
CA ILE A 372 -9.68 24.77 8.73
C ILE A 372 -9.46 24.19 7.34
N MET A 373 -9.64 25.01 6.32
CA MET A 373 -9.28 24.68 4.93
C MET A 373 -8.16 25.63 4.45
N ALA A 374 -7.01 25.08 4.07
CA ALA A 374 -5.84 25.85 3.61
C ALA A 374 -5.22 25.26 2.33
N GLN A 375 -4.22 25.93 1.73
CA GLN A 375 -3.60 25.48 0.47
C GLN A 375 -2.75 24.22 0.65
N ASN A 376 -2.19 24.03 1.84
CA ASN A 376 -1.36 22.90 2.19
C ASN A 376 -1.52 22.56 3.68
N LEU A 377 -1.05 21.38 4.07
CA LEU A 377 -1.14 20.89 5.46
C LEU A 377 -0.44 21.83 6.45
N LYS A 378 0.72 22.38 6.07
CA LYS A 378 1.48 23.27 6.94
C LYS A 378 0.67 24.52 7.31
N GLU A 379 0.09 25.20 6.32
CA GLU A 379 -0.75 26.38 6.55
C GLU A 379 -1.99 26.05 7.41
N ALA A 380 -2.60 24.87 7.21
CA ALA A 380 -3.72 24.45 8.03
C ALA A 380 -3.31 24.19 9.49
N LEU A 381 -2.15 23.56 9.71
CA LEU A 381 -1.61 23.32 11.06
C LEU A 381 -1.17 24.62 11.74
N ASP A 382 -0.49 25.51 11.02
CA ASP A 382 -0.09 26.83 11.54
C ASP A 382 -1.33 27.64 11.94
N ALA A 383 -2.42 27.54 11.18
CA ALA A 383 -3.68 28.18 11.52
C ALA A 383 -4.35 27.62 12.80
N ILE A 384 -4.19 26.32 13.10
CA ILE A 384 -4.72 25.68 14.32
C ILE A 384 -3.85 26.02 15.54
N PHE A 385 -2.52 25.89 15.40
CA PHE A 385 -1.60 25.89 16.53
C PHE A 385 -0.82 27.20 16.73
N ASN A 386 -0.70 28.03 15.68
CA ASN A 386 0.06 29.29 15.67
C ASN A 386 -0.73 30.45 15.01
N PRO A 387 -1.93 30.79 15.52
CA PRO A 387 -2.85 31.73 14.85
C PRO A 387 -2.27 33.13 14.63
N ASP A 388 -1.31 33.56 15.46
CA ASP A 388 -0.69 34.89 15.38
C ASP A 388 0.30 35.06 14.20
N GLN A 389 0.68 33.98 13.51
CA GLN A 389 1.66 34.01 12.41
C GLN A 389 1.05 33.87 11.01
N SER A 390 -0.27 33.71 10.89
CA SER A 390 -0.88 33.38 9.61
C SER A 390 -1.44 34.60 8.87
N ASN A 391 -0.91 34.85 7.68
CA ASN A 391 -1.22 36.02 6.82
C ASN A 391 -2.18 35.69 5.65
N THR A 392 -2.80 34.51 5.65
CA THR A 392 -3.69 34.05 4.57
C THR A 392 -5.15 34.16 5.03
N PRO A 393 -6.17 34.35 4.15
CA PRO A 393 -7.57 34.23 4.56
C PRO A 393 -7.87 32.80 5.03
N ILE A 394 -7.67 32.57 6.33
CA ILE A 394 -7.97 31.32 7.00
C ILE A 394 -9.44 31.32 7.39
N ILE A 395 -10.12 30.24 7.08
CA ILE A 395 -11.44 29.96 7.66
C ILE A 395 -11.17 29.23 8.97
N VAL A 396 -11.23 29.94 10.10
CA VAL A 396 -11.25 29.34 11.43
C VAL A 396 -12.69 29.39 11.92
N ARG A 397 -13.33 28.25 12.13
CA ARG A 397 -14.65 28.22 12.76
C ARG A 397 -14.71 27.22 13.92
N PRO A 398 -15.31 27.62 15.06
CA PRO A 398 -15.65 26.69 16.11
C PRO A 398 -16.77 25.74 15.62
N VAL A 399 -16.61 24.44 15.86
CA VAL A 399 -17.69 23.44 15.76
C VAL A 399 -18.65 23.75 16.90
N GLU A 400 -19.80 24.33 16.57
CA GLU A 400 -20.88 24.54 17.53
C GLU A 400 -21.32 23.17 18.08
N GLU A 401 -21.24 23.00 19.41
CA GLU A 401 -21.92 21.89 20.07
C GLU A 401 -23.41 22.06 19.78
N THR A 402 -23.97 21.16 18.98
CA THR A 402 -25.41 21.06 18.83
C THR A 402 -25.96 20.63 20.18
N SER A 403 -26.42 21.60 20.97
CA SER A 403 -27.33 21.35 22.07
C SER A 403 -28.59 20.75 21.46
N LEU A 404 -28.71 19.42 21.55
CA LEU A 404 -29.96 18.75 21.24
C LEU A 404 -31.06 19.34 22.16
N PRO A 405 -32.26 19.63 21.63
CA PRO A 405 -33.40 20.09 22.44
C PRO A 405 -33.88 19.07 23.45
#